data_AF-A0A2K3MIB4-F1
#
_entry.id   AF-A0A2K3MIB4-F1
#
_cell.length_a   1.000
_cell.length_b   1.000
_cell.length_c   1.000
_cell.angle_alpha   90.00
_cell.angle_beta   90.00
_cell.angle_gamma   90.00
#
_symmetry.space_group_name_H-M   'P 1'
#
loop_
_entity.id
_entity.type
_entity.pdbx_description
1 polymer ?
#
loop_
_entity_poly.entity_id
_entity_poly.type
_entity_poly.pdbx_seq_one_letter_code
_entity_poly.pdbx_strand_id
1 'polypeptide(L)'
;MPEEVRDELTPWFIEKQAIQEDALEKIVKLDKEAKYMNSDLKPQRSDLDMNQHVNNVKYLRWMLETIPDQILESHQLYGIILEYRRECGSSDIVESLCEPEEDEIVLN
;
A
#
# COMPACT_ATOMS: atom_id res chain seq x y z
N MET A 1 13.83 -18.00 9.36
CA MET A 1 13.82 -17.53 10.76
C MET A 1 14.74 -18.42 11.58
N PRO A 2 15.74 -17.85 12.29
CA PRO A 2 16.60 -18.59 13.23
C PRO A 2 15.79 -19.32 14.31
N GLU A 3 16.36 -20.37 14.91
CA GLU A 3 15.68 -21.20 15.92
C GLU A 3 15.38 -20.43 17.21
N GLU A 4 16.36 -19.69 17.73
CA GLU A 4 16.22 -18.86 18.94
C GLU A 4 15.05 -17.88 18.84
N VAL A 5 14.93 -17.18 17.70
CA VAL A 5 13.83 -16.24 17.42
C VAL A 5 12.49 -16.96 17.29
N ARG A 6 12.48 -18.17 16.72
CA ARG A 6 11.27 -18.99 16.61
C ARG A 6 10.76 -19.39 17.99
N ASP A 7 11.66 -19.82 18.88
CA ASP A 7 11.30 -20.27 20.22
C ASP A 7 10.74 -19.12 21.07
N GLU A 8 11.28 -17.91 20.91
CA GLU A 8 10.72 -16.70 21.55
C GLU A 8 9.30 -16.35 21.06
N LEU A 9 9.02 -16.55 19.76
CA LEU A 9 7.74 -16.19 19.15
C LEU A 9 6.64 -17.25 19.30
N THR A 10 7.01 -18.53 19.33
CA THR A 10 6.07 -19.68 19.29
C THR A 10 4.96 -19.62 20.36
N PRO A 11 5.22 -19.24 21.64
CA PRO A 11 4.17 -19.16 22.65
C PRO A 11 3.03 -18.19 22.33
N TRP A 12 3.26 -17.26 21.39
CA TRP A 12 2.31 -16.22 21.01
C TRP A 12 1.50 -16.56 19.74
N PHE A 13 1.75 -17.72 19.12
CA PHE A 13 0.99 -18.14 17.93
C PHE A 13 -0.43 -18.58 18.34
N ILE A 14 -1.42 -18.04 17.66
CA ILE A 14 -2.84 -18.36 17.86
C ILE A 14 -3.46 -18.85 16.55
N GLU A 15 -4.40 -19.79 16.63
CA GLU A 15 -5.12 -20.33 15.47
C GLU A 15 -6.28 -19.43 15.01
N LYS A 16 -6.45 -18.24 15.62
CA LYS A 16 -7.53 -17.31 15.28
C LYS A 16 -7.12 -16.45 14.08
N GLN A 17 -7.92 -16.49 13.02
CA GLN A 17 -7.79 -15.62 11.86
C GLN A 17 -8.84 -14.50 11.92
N ALA A 18 -8.39 -13.26 11.76
CA ALA A 18 -9.27 -12.08 11.70
C ALA A 18 -9.82 -11.83 10.29
N ILE A 19 -9.07 -12.26 9.27
CA ILE A 19 -9.41 -12.13 7.85
C ILE A 19 -9.45 -13.56 7.29
N GLN A 20 -10.52 -13.91 6.57
CA GLN A 20 -10.57 -15.17 5.84
C GLN A 20 -9.71 -15.03 4.59
N GLU A 21 -8.70 -15.89 4.46
CA GLU A 21 -7.87 -15.95 3.26
C GLU A 21 -8.64 -16.65 2.14
N ASP A 22 -9.56 -15.92 1.51
CA ASP A 22 -9.99 -16.27 0.16
C ASP A 22 -8.78 -16.12 -0.78
N ALA A 23 -8.79 -16.82 -1.91
CA ALA A 23 -7.66 -16.81 -2.85
C ALA A 23 -7.24 -15.37 -3.18
N LEU A 24 -6.10 -14.93 -2.62
CA LEU A 24 -5.60 -13.59 -2.82
C LEU A 24 -5.45 -13.34 -4.31
N GLU A 25 -6.28 -12.45 -4.84
CA GLU A 25 -6.17 -12.03 -6.23
C GLU A 25 -4.80 -11.41 -6.43
N LYS A 26 -4.09 -11.90 -7.46
CA LYS A 26 -2.76 -11.42 -7.77
C LYS A 26 -2.86 -9.96 -8.21
N ILE A 27 -2.23 -9.06 -7.47
CA ILE A 27 -2.15 -7.64 -7.85
C ILE A 27 -1.36 -7.52 -9.16
N VAL A 28 -2.06 -7.14 -10.22
CA VAL A 28 -1.45 -6.82 -11.52
C VAL A 28 -0.80 -5.45 -11.40
N LYS A 29 0.46 -5.36 -11.84
CA LYS A 29 1.20 -4.11 -11.82
C LYS A 29 0.65 -3.18 -12.90
N LEU A 30 0.33 -1.94 -12.53
CA LEU A 30 -0.05 -0.88 -13.48
C LEU A 30 1.12 -0.46 -14.36
N ASP A 31 0.82 -0.14 -15.61
CA ASP A 31 1.75 0.48 -16.55
C ASP A 31 1.75 2.01 -16.42
N LYS A 32 2.71 2.67 -17.06
CA LYS A 32 2.89 4.14 -17.00
C LYS A 32 1.76 4.94 -17.66
N GLU A 33 0.82 4.27 -18.30
CA GLU A 33 -0.32 4.87 -18.98
C GLU A 33 -1.55 5.01 -18.06
N ALA A 34 -1.36 4.79 -16.74
CA ALA A 34 -2.41 4.97 -15.75
C ALA A 34 -3.05 6.36 -15.82
N LYS A 35 -4.38 6.42 -15.69
CA LYS A 35 -5.20 7.63 -15.83
C LYS A 35 -4.83 8.74 -14.86
N TYR A 36 -4.40 8.39 -13.64
CA TYR A 36 -3.95 9.33 -12.62
C TYR A 36 -2.55 8.99 -12.15
N MET A 37 -1.73 10.02 -11.96
CA MET A 37 -0.32 9.88 -11.59
C MET A 37 0.11 11.05 -10.72
N ASN A 38 0.93 10.74 -9.72
CA ASN A 38 1.62 11.73 -8.89
C ASN A 38 3.12 11.37 -8.82
N SER A 39 3.93 12.15 -9.52
CA SER A 39 5.39 11.94 -9.62
C SER A 39 6.14 12.87 -8.65
N ASP A 40 7.46 12.69 -8.57
CA ASP A 40 8.35 13.52 -7.73
C ASP A 40 8.06 13.46 -6.22
N LEU A 41 7.41 12.38 -5.77
CA LEU A 41 7.14 12.15 -4.36
C LEU A 41 8.43 11.86 -3.62
N LYS A 42 8.75 12.71 -2.64
CA LYS A 42 9.96 12.60 -1.83
C LYS A 42 9.61 12.41 -0.36
N PRO A 43 10.22 11.45 0.33
CA PRO A 43 10.02 11.30 1.75
C PRO A 43 10.63 12.46 2.52
N GLN A 44 9.91 12.92 3.54
CA GLN A 44 10.41 13.88 4.50
C GLN A 44 11.10 13.15 5.65
N ARG A 45 11.89 13.89 6.44
CA ARG A 45 12.57 13.32 7.62
C ARG A 45 11.59 12.65 8.60
N SER A 46 10.37 13.18 8.73
CA SER A 46 9.31 12.61 9.58
C SER A 46 8.69 11.33 9.02
N ASP A 47 8.92 11.03 7.74
CA ASP A 47 8.35 9.86 7.08
C ASP A 47 9.24 8.62 7.25
N LEU A 48 10.41 8.76 7.88
CA LEU A 48 11.37 7.67 8.08
C LEU A 48 11.15 6.96 9.42
N ASP A 49 11.33 5.65 9.42
CA ASP A 49 11.34 4.83 10.62
C ASP A 49 12.73 4.79 11.30
N MET A 50 12.87 3.99 12.36
CA MET A 50 14.12 3.85 13.11
C MET A 50 15.26 3.23 12.29
N ASN A 51 14.95 2.54 11.19
CA ASN A 51 15.90 1.92 10.30
C ASN A 51 16.28 2.83 9.11
N GLN A 52 15.80 4.07 9.09
CA GLN A 52 15.99 5.04 8.03
C GLN A 52 15.30 4.69 6.70
N HIS A 53 14.35 3.76 6.74
CA HIS A 53 13.47 3.46 5.61
C HIS A 53 12.20 4.28 5.71
N VAL A 54 11.56 4.52 4.57
CA VAL A 54 10.25 5.16 4.53
C VAL A 54 9.23 4.25 5.23
N ASN A 55 8.47 4.81 6.16
CA ASN A 55 7.47 4.10 6.91
C ASN A 55 6.36 3.55 6.00
N ASN A 56 5.88 2.33 6.25
CA ASN A 56 4.82 1.69 5.48
C ASN A 56 3.53 2.54 5.33
N VAL A 57 3.19 3.35 6.34
CA VAL A 57 2.03 4.26 6.32
C VAL A 57 2.21 5.39 5.31
N LYS A 58 3.45 5.80 5.01
CA LYS A 58 3.72 6.84 4.02
C LYS A 58 3.35 6.39 2.61
N TYR A 59 3.61 5.12 2.27
CA TYR A 59 3.18 4.55 0.99
C TYR A 59 1.66 4.62 0.84
N LEU A 60 0.91 4.27 1.89
CA LEU A 60 -0.56 4.37 1.88
C LEU A 60 -1.03 5.79 1.60
N ARG A 61 -0.41 6.78 2.23
CA ARG A 61 -0.73 8.19 1.99
C ARG A 61 -0.49 8.60 0.55
N TRP A 62 0.65 8.25 -0.04
CA TRP A 62 0.94 8.55 -1.45
C TRP A 62 -0.07 7.90 -2.40
N MET A 63 -0.46 6.65 -2.15
CA MET A 63 -1.48 5.96 -2.93
C MET A 63 -2.83 6.69 -2.85
N LEU A 64 -3.30 7.03 -1.64
CA LEU A 64 -4.57 7.74 -1.45
C LEU A 64 -4.57 9.14 -2.08
N GLU A 65 -3.47 9.88 -2.00
CA GLU A 65 -3.32 11.21 -2.61
C GLU A 65 -3.31 11.19 -4.16
N THR A 66 -3.21 10.01 -4.77
CA THR A 66 -3.29 9.84 -6.24
C THR A 66 -4.70 9.47 -6.70
N ILE A 67 -5.57 9.07 -5.78
CA ILE A 67 -6.97 8.75 -6.08
C ILE A 67 -7.72 10.08 -6.32
N PRO A 68 -8.54 10.19 -7.37
CA PRO A 68 -9.35 11.38 -7.63
C PRO A 68 -10.27 11.75 -6.47
N ASP A 69 -10.36 13.04 -6.16
CA ASP A 69 -11.22 13.57 -5.10
C ASP A 69 -12.68 13.12 -5.26
N GLN A 70 -13.18 13.04 -6.51
CA GLN A 70 -14.57 12.59 -6.76
C GLN A 70 -14.82 11.20 -6.20
N ILE A 71 -13.85 10.28 -6.28
CA ILE A 71 -13.97 8.92 -5.74
C ILE A 71 -13.91 8.98 -4.20
N LEU A 72 -12.97 9.75 -3.64
CA LEU A 72 -12.82 9.90 -2.19
C LEU A 72 -14.03 10.57 -1.51
N GLU A 73 -14.75 11.44 -2.23
CA GLU A 73 -15.95 12.12 -1.75
C GLU A 73 -17.22 11.27 -1.88
N SER A 74 -17.32 10.44 -2.91
CA SER A 74 -18.52 9.65 -3.22
C SER A 74 -18.50 8.22 -2.67
N HIS A 75 -17.31 7.66 -2.39
CA HIS A 75 -17.13 6.28 -1.94
C HIS A 75 -16.40 6.22 -0.60
N GLN A 76 -16.49 5.08 0.07
CA GLN A 76 -15.72 4.79 1.28
C GLN A 76 -14.87 3.53 1.06
N LEU A 77 -13.63 3.57 1.56
CA LEU A 77 -12.73 2.43 1.49
C LEU A 77 -13.30 1.26 2.30
N TYR A 78 -13.71 0.19 1.60
CA TYR A 78 -14.23 -1.03 2.21
C TYR A 78 -13.14 -2.06 2.51
N GLY A 79 -12.16 -2.21 1.61
CA GLY A 79 -11.07 -3.16 1.72
C GLY A 79 -9.83 -2.67 1.00
N ILE A 80 -8.66 -3.13 1.44
CA ILE A 80 -7.38 -2.80 0.82
C ILE A 80 -6.45 -4.01 0.89
N ILE A 81 -5.79 -4.30 -0.22
CA ILE A 81 -4.76 -5.35 -0.32
C ILE A 81 -3.47 -4.67 -0.76
N LEU A 82 -2.38 -4.90 -0.02
CA LEU A 82 -1.08 -4.29 -0.28
C LEU A 82 -0.01 -5.37 -0.45
N GLU A 83 0.79 -5.27 -1.50
CA GLU A 83 1.96 -6.12 -1.73
C GLU A 83 3.23 -5.26 -1.73
N TYR A 84 4.02 -5.33 -0.66
CA TYR A 84 5.29 -4.61 -0.55
C TYR A 84 6.41 -5.38 -1.23
N ARG A 85 7.10 -4.74 -2.18
CA ARG A 85 8.18 -5.38 -2.96
C ARG A 85 9.58 -4.81 -2.72
N ARG A 86 9.67 -3.55 -2.27
CA ARG A 86 10.96 -2.86 -2.08
C ARG A 86 10.83 -1.73 -1.05
N GLU A 87 11.87 -1.57 -0.24
CA GLU A 87 12.02 -0.45 0.70
C GLU A 87 12.57 0.81 0.00
N CYS A 88 12.15 1.98 0.45
CA CYS A 88 12.65 3.28 -0.02
C CYS A 88 13.42 3.98 1.10
N GLY A 89 14.49 4.68 0.74
CA GLY A 89 15.25 5.56 1.62
C GLY A 89 14.94 7.04 1.39
N SER A 90 15.63 7.91 2.13
CA SER A 90 15.40 9.36 2.14
C SER A 90 15.71 10.09 0.82
N SER A 91 16.56 9.51 -0.03
CA SER A 91 16.95 10.08 -1.32
C SER A 91 16.11 9.58 -2.50
N ASP A 92 15.22 8.61 -2.28
CA ASP A 92 14.44 8.02 -3.35
C ASP A 92 13.32 8.96 -3.80
N ILE A 93 13.01 8.88 -5.09
CA ILE A 93 11.88 9.58 -5.70
C ILE A 93 10.88 8.51 -6.11
N VAL A 94 9.64 8.69 -5.67
CA VAL A 94 8.54 7.75 -5.91
C VAL A 94 7.56 8.37 -6.91
N GLU A 95 6.96 7.50 -7.71
CA GLU A 95 5.83 7.80 -8.57
C GLU A 95 4.67 6.92 -8.11
N SER A 96 3.52 7.54 -7.89
CA SER A 96 2.28 6.86 -7.53
C SER A 96 1.34 6.89 -8.74
N LEU A 97 0.73 5.74 -9.03
CA LEU A 97 -0.14 5.52 -10.18
C LEU A 97 -1.50 5.03 -9.69
N CYS A 98 -2.58 5.52 -10.30
CA CYS A 98 -3.94 5.09 -10.00
C CYS A 98 -4.73 4.92 -11.30
N GLU A 99 -5.31 3.73 -11.46
CA GLU A 99 -6.23 3.39 -12.54
C GLU A 99 -7.51 2.84 -11.91
N PRO A 100 -8.59 3.63 -11.84
CA PRO A 100 -9.88 3.12 -11.38
C PRO A 100 -10.46 2.15 -12.43
N GLU A 101 -11.04 1.05 -11.99
CA GLU A 101 -11.72 0.13 -12.89
C GLU A 101 -12.97 0.81 -13.51
N GLU A 102 -13.14 0.67 -14.83
CA GLU A 102 -14.12 1.46 -15.60
C GLU A 102 -15.59 1.16 -15.25
N ASP A 103 -15.87 0.04 -14.58
CA ASP A 103 -17.22 -0.44 -14.29
C ASP A 103 -17.99 0.44 -13.28
N GLU A 104 -17.32 1.37 -12.55
CA GLU A 104 -17.97 2.23 -11.55
C GLU A 104 -18.00 3.74 -11.90
N ILE A 105 -17.42 4.17 -13.02
CA ILE A 105 -17.47 5.58 -13.44
C ILE A 105 -18.77 5.91 -14.22
N VAL A 106 -19.54 4.89 -14.64
CA VAL A 106 -20.78 5.06 -15.42
C VAL A 106 -22.02 5.25 -14.53
N LEU A 107 -21.96 6.14 -13.56
CA LEU A 107 -23.16 6.69 -12.93
C LEU A 107 -22.93 8.17 -12.61
N ASN A 108 -22.95 9.01 -13.66
CA ASN A 108 -23.42 10.41 -13.63
C ASN A 108 -23.65 10.93 -15.05
#